data_AF-A0A7S4F6S3-F1
#
_entry.id   AF-A0A7S4F6S3-F1
#
_cell.length_a   1.000
_cell.length_b   1.000
_cell.length_c   1.000
_cell.angle_alpha   90.00
_cell.angle_beta   90.00
_cell.angle_gamma   90.00
#
_symmetry.space_group_name_H-M   'P 1'
#
loop_
_entity.id
_entity.type
_entity.pdbx_description
1 polymer ?
#
loop_
_entity_poly.entity_id
_entity_poly.type
_entity_poly.pdbx_seq_one_letter_code
_entity_poly.pdbx_strand_id
1 'polypeptide(L)'
;MLAGSWQFHQFLDGLNMPSQLPVVALQPGEIKEEVEVEPGNKRRKVMLRLKCRDETVAQCVSSMLKPGSEKQGPLEFSTSVLVKNPETFTECVQWKFDDTMAKWRSERDMLNAE
;
A
#
# COMPACT_ATOMS: atom_id res chain seq x y z
N MET A 1 10.38 4.88 -0.94
CA MET A 1 9.56 3.75 -1.39
C MET A 1 8.42 3.85 -0.44
N LEU A 2 7.24 4.24 -0.93
CA LEU A 2 6.16 4.66 -0.06
C LEU A 2 5.73 3.51 0.87
N ALA A 3 5.67 2.28 0.35
CA ALA A 3 5.33 1.07 1.10
C ALA A 3 6.26 0.72 2.27
N GLY A 4 7.43 1.35 2.38
CA GLY A 4 8.36 1.18 3.51
C GLY A 4 8.72 2.50 4.19
N SER A 5 7.96 3.57 3.95
CA SER A 5 8.22 4.87 4.57
C SER A 5 7.43 5.03 5.87
N TRP A 6 7.98 5.84 6.78
CA TRP A 6 7.33 6.16 8.04
C TRP A 6 5.94 6.77 7.87
N GLN A 7 5.78 7.63 6.86
CA GLN A 7 4.49 8.25 6.52
C GLN A 7 3.41 7.21 6.18
N PHE A 8 3.81 6.08 5.58
CA PHE A 8 2.89 4.99 5.30
C PHE A 8 2.48 4.24 6.56
N HIS A 9 3.43 3.93 7.45
CA HIS A 9 3.21 3.17 8.69
C HIS A 9 2.62 3.99 9.86
N GLN A 10 2.08 5.18 9.60
CA GLN A 10 1.43 6.01 10.61
C GLN A 10 0.18 6.73 10.09
N PHE A 11 0.36 7.55 9.06
CA PHE A 11 -0.69 8.47 8.59
C PHE A 11 -1.54 7.81 7.51
N LEU A 12 -0.90 7.14 6.54
CA LEU A 12 -1.62 6.57 5.40
C LEU A 12 -2.32 5.25 5.73
N ASP A 13 -1.79 4.49 6.69
CA ASP A 13 -2.40 3.26 7.18
C ASP A 13 -3.38 3.46 8.33
N GLY A 14 -3.67 4.73 8.69
CA GLY A 14 -4.71 5.10 9.65
C GLY A 14 -4.37 4.86 11.12
N LEU A 15 -3.17 4.35 11.46
CA LEU A 15 -2.80 4.05 12.85
C LEU A 15 -2.79 5.28 13.77
N ASN A 16 -2.50 6.47 13.23
CA ASN A 16 -2.48 7.73 13.97
C ASN A 16 -3.57 8.72 13.54
N MET A 17 -4.65 8.25 12.92
CA MET A 17 -5.78 9.09 12.54
C MET A 17 -6.91 8.98 13.57
N PRO A 18 -7.60 10.07 13.94
CA PRO A 18 -8.72 10.03 14.89
C PRO A 18 -9.84 9.06 14.47
N SER A 19 -10.04 8.89 13.17
CA SER A 19 -11.01 7.94 12.61
C SER A 19 -10.53 6.48 12.63
N GLN A 20 -9.24 6.23 12.89
CA GLN A 20 -8.56 4.94 12.73
C GLN A 20 -8.79 4.26 11.37
N LEU A 21 -9.21 5.05 10.39
CA LEU A 21 -9.59 4.58 9.07
C LEU A 21 -8.40 4.77 8.14
N PRO A 22 -7.82 3.68 7.59
CA PRO A 22 -6.72 3.82 6.64
C PRO A 22 -7.17 4.63 5.44
N VAL A 23 -6.30 5.46 4.88
CA VAL A 23 -6.61 6.27 3.68
C VAL A 23 -5.99 5.69 2.42
N VAL A 24 -5.10 4.71 2.59
CA VAL A 24 -4.48 3.94 1.51
C VAL A 24 -4.58 2.44 1.81
N ALA A 25 -5.04 1.65 0.85
CA ALA A 25 -4.96 0.20 0.88
C ALA A 25 -3.80 -0.28 -0.01
N LEU A 26 -2.97 -1.18 0.50
CA LEU A 26 -1.88 -1.82 -0.25
C LEU A 26 -2.28 -3.24 -0.61
N GLN A 27 -2.39 -3.54 -1.89
CA GLN A 27 -2.59 -4.89 -2.39
C GLN A 27 -1.26 -5.47 -2.90
N PRO A 28 -0.88 -6.69 -2.51
CA PRO A 28 0.28 -7.32 -3.08
C PRO A 28 0.00 -7.78 -4.52
N GLY A 29 1.03 -7.75 -5.35
CA GLY A 29 1.01 -8.18 -6.73
C GLY A 29 2.07 -9.24 -7.01
N GLU A 30 2.53 -9.27 -8.25
CA GLU A 30 3.52 -10.22 -8.73
C GLU A 30 4.86 -10.14 -7.95
N ILE A 31 5.40 -11.31 -7.59
CA ILE A 31 6.77 -11.46 -7.08
C ILE A 31 7.69 -11.75 -8.26
N LYS A 32 8.57 -10.80 -8.57
CA LYS A 32 9.57 -10.92 -9.64
C LYS A 32 10.82 -11.65 -9.16
N GLU A 33 11.76 -11.78 -10.07
CA GLU A 33 13.05 -12.44 -9.88
C GLU A 33 13.89 -11.85 -8.73
N GLU A 34 14.85 -12.65 -8.28
CA GLU A 34 15.79 -12.29 -7.22
C GLU A 34 16.81 -11.28 -7.74
N VAL A 35 17.06 -10.25 -6.95
CA VAL A 35 18.03 -9.18 -7.19
C VAL A 35 18.99 -9.15 -6.01
N GLU A 36 20.29 -9.21 -6.31
CA GLU A 36 21.32 -8.97 -5.31
C GLU A 36 21.51 -7.47 -5.14
N VAL A 37 21.20 -6.97 -3.94
CA VAL A 37 21.23 -5.52 -3.66
C VAL A 37 22.59 -5.10 -3.11
N GLU A 38 23.23 -6.00 -2.36
CA GLU A 38 24.59 -5.90 -1.80
C GLU A 38 25.16 -7.33 -1.73
N PRO A 39 26.49 -7.52 -1.63
CA PRO A 39 27.10 -8.85 -1.55
C PRO A 39 26.47 -9.72 -0.45
N GLY A 40 25.86 -10.84 -0.83
CA GLY A 40 25.19 -11.76 0.08
C GLY A 40 23.80 -11.30 0.57
N ASN A 41 23.28 -10.18 0.07
CA ASN A 41 21.96 -9.63 0.39
C ASN A 41 21.04 -9.71 -0.83
N LYS A 42 20.54 -10.93 -1.05
CA LYS A 42 19.55 -11.26 -2.06
C LYS A 42 18.15 -10.85 -1.59
N ARG A 43 17.41 -10.19 -2.47
CA ARG A 43 16.02 -9.78 -2.23
C ARG A 43 15.19 -10.03 -3.48
N ARG A 44 13.89 -10.27 -3.31
CA ARG A 44 12.96 -10.38 -4.43
C ARG A 44 12.13 -9.11 -4.54
N LYS A 45 11.84 -8.73 -5.79
CA LYS A 45 11.02 -7.54 -6.08
C LYS A 45 9.55 -7.92 -6.06
N VAL A 46 8.78 -7.32 -5.15
CA VAL A 46 7.32 -7.49 -5.07
C VAL A 46 6.66 -6.24 -5.64
N MET A 47 5.79 -6.43 -6.63
CA MET A 47 4.93 -5.37 -7.15
C MET A 47 3.79 -5.13 -6.17
N LEU A 48 3.42 -3.86 -5.97
CA LEU A 48 2.36 -3.44 -5.08
C LEU A 48 1.39 -2.54 -5.83
N ARG A 49 0.09 -2.70 -5.57
CA ARG A 49 -0.93 -1.75 -6.00
C ARG A 49 -1.42 -0.97 -4.79
N LEU A 50 -1.44 0.35 -4.92
CA LEU A 50 -2.00 1.26 -3.94
C LEU A 50 -3.37 1.69 -4.40
N LYS A 51 -4.34 1.64 -3.50
CA LYS A 51 -5.66 2.25 -3.69
C LYS A 51 -5.80 3.38 -2.69
N CYS A 52 -6.05 4.58 -3.20
CA CYS A 52 -6.35 5.74 -2.38
C CYS A 52 -7.85 5.80 -2.15
N ARG A 53 -8.25 6.27 -0.97
CA ARG A 53 -9.66 6.37 -0.60
C ARG A 53 -10.41 7.42 -1.42
N ASP A 54 -9.76 8.55 -1.70
CA ASP A 54 -10.32 9.68 -2.44
C ASP A 54 -9.24 10.42 -3.25
N GLU A 55 -9.66 11.39 -4.04
CA GLU A 55 -8.78 12.15 -4.93
C GLU A 55 -7.78 13.03 -4.19
N THR A 56 -8.15 13.56 -3.01
CA THR A 56 -7.25 14.37 -2.18
C THR A 56 -6.07 13.51 -1.70
N VAL A 57 -6.36 12.32 -1.20
CA VAL A 57 -5.34 11.35 -0.80
C VAL A 57 -4.51 10.93 -2.02
N ALA A 58 -5.13 10.70 -3.17
CA ALA A 58 -4.41 10.34 -4.40
C ALA A 58 -3.44 11.45 -4.84
N GLN A 59 -3.83 12.72 -4.72
CA GLN A 59 -2.94 13.86 -4.98
C GLN A 59 -1.77 13.89 -4.01
N CYS A 60 -2.01 13.74 -2.71
CA CYS A 60 -0.94 13.66 -1.71
C CYS A 60 0.00 12.48 -2.00
N VAL A 61 -0.52 11.29 -2.26
CA VAL A 61 0.26 10.09 -2.58
C VAL A 61 1.11 10.31 -3.81
N SER A 62 0.58 10.92 -4.87
CA SER A 62 1.31 11.19 -6.10
C SER A 62 2.61 11.98 -5.87
N SER A 63 2.59 12.92 -4.91
CA SER A 63 3.78 13.72 -4.54
C SER A 63 4.86 12.91 -3.80
N MET A 64 4.50 11.78 -3.18
CA MET A 64 5.37 10.96 -2.34
C MET A 64 5.92 9.72 -3.08
N LEU A 65 5.44 9.45 -4.28
CA LEU A 65 5.86 8.29 -5.05
C LEU A 65 7.33 8.42 -5.49
N LYS A 66 8.08 7.33 -5.36
CA LYS A 66 9.45 7.27 -5.87
C LYS A 66 9.45 6.98 -7.38
N PRO A 67 10.53 7.36 -8.10
CA PRO A 67 10.76 6.91 -9.48
C PRO A 67 10.54 5.41 -9.63
N GLY A 68 9.86 5.01 -10.71
CA GLY A 68 9.44 3.62 -10.95
C GLY A 68 8.09 3.23 -10.34
N SER A 69 7.35 4.19 -9.78
CA SER A 69 5.93 4.03 -9.47
C SER A 69 5.09 4.66 -10.58
N GLU A 70 3.94 4.08 -10.90
CA GLU A 70 3.10 4.52 -12.02
C GLU A 70 1.67 4.75 -11.55
N LYS A 71 1.01 5.79 -12.09
CA LYS A 71 -0.43 6.00 -11.88
C LYS A 71 -1.20 5.08 -12.83
N GLN A 72 -2.06 4.24 -12.28
CA GLN A 72 -2.85 3.24 -13.03
C GLN A 72 -4.29 3.70 -13.25
N GLY A 73 -4.78 4.65 -12.44
CA GLY A 73 -6.11 5.24 -12.56
C GLY A 73 -6.23 6.48 -11.68
N PRO A 74 -7.43 7.07 -11.53
CA PRO A 74 -7.64 8.27 -10.73
C PRO A 74 -7.16 8.11 -9.27
N LEU A 75 -7.44 6.95 -8.67
CA LEU A 75 -7.15 6.61 -7.28
C LEU A 75 -6.16 5.45 -7.10
N GLU A 76 -5.62 4.91 -8.19
CA GLU A 76 -4.79 3.70 -8.16
C GLU A 76 -3.38 3.96 -8.68
N PHE A 77 -2.40 3.39 -7.98
CA PHE A 77 -0.99 3.48 -8.33
C PHE A 77 -0.33 2.10 -8.24
N SER A 78 0.71 1.87 -9.03
CA SER A 78 1.60 0.72 -8.89
C SER A 78 2.96 1.17 -8.36
N THR A 79 3.58 0.36 -7.52
CA THR A 79 4.96 0.56 -7.07
C THR A 79 5.61 -0.80 -6.83
N SER A 80 6.83 -0.81 -6.31
CA SER A 80 7.51 -2.05 -5.94
C SER A 80 8.38 -1.90 -4.71
N VAL A 81 8.66 -3.04 -4.05
CA VAL A 81 9.55 -3.16 -2.91
C VAL A 81 10.48 -4.34 -3.07
N LEU A 82 11.71 -4.23 -2.55
CA LEU A 82 12.67 -5.33 -2.47
C LEU A 82 12.63 -5.92 -1.06
N VAL A 83 12.24 -7.18 -0.94
CA VAL A 83 12.09 -7.88 0.35
C VAL A 83 12.87 -9.20 0.37
N LYS A 84 13.30 -9.63 1.56
CA LYS A 84 14.02 -10.90 1.74
C LYS A 84 13.09 -12.12 1.67
N ASN A 85 11.91 -12.01 2.28
CA ASN A 85 10.91 -13.06 2.32
C ASN A 85 9.62 -12.52 1.68
N PRO A 86 9.49 -12.64 0.34
CA PRO A 86 8.33 -12.09 -0.38
C PRO A 86 7.04 -12.84 -0.10
N GLU A 87 7.09 -14.12 0.26
CA GLU A 87 5.91 -14.91 0.60
C GLU A 87 5.25 -14.36 1.88
N THR A 88 5.99 -14.30 3.00
CA THR A 88 5.47 -13.74 4.25
C THR A 88 5.11 -12.27 4.11
N PHE A 89 5.90 -11.49 3.36
CA PHE A 89 5.55 -10.09 3.09
C PHE A 89 4.21 -9.98 2.36
N THR A 90 3.98 -10.80 1.32
CA THR A 90 2.74 -10.81 0.55
C THR A 90 1.55 -11.21 1.41
N GLU A 91 1.69 -12.23 2.26
CA GLU A 91 0.64 -12.64 3.21
C GLU A 91 0.26 -11.49 4.17
N CYS A 92 1.24 -10.84 4.77
CA CYS A 92 1.02 -9.70 5.68
C CYS A 92 0.34 -8.53 4.96
N VAL A 93 0.79 -8.20 3.76
CA VAL A 93 0.19 -7.11 2.96
C VAL A 93 -1.23 -7.46 2.53
N GLN A 94 -1.48 -8.71 2.13
CA GLN A 94 -2.82 -9.18 1.77
C GLN A 94 -3.78 -9.10 2.96
N TRP A 95 -3.36 -9.58 4.14
CA TRP A 95 -4.17 -9.47 5.35
C TRP A 95 -4.52 -8.01 5.67
N LYS A 96 -3.55 -7.10 5.58
CA LYS A 96 -3.78 -5.67 5.82
C LYS A 96 -4.67 -5.02 4.78
N PHE A 97 -4.57 -5.45 3.51
CA PHE A 97 -5.48 -5.03 2.45
C PHE A 97 -6.92 -5.39 2.79
N ASP A 98 -7.17 -6.65 3.14
CA ASP A 98 -8.51 -7.16 3.42
C ASP A 98 -9.14 -6.46 4.62
N ASP A 99 -8.36 -6.24 5.69
CA ASP A 99 -8.79 -5.44 6.85
C ASP A 99 -9.15 -3.99 6.46
N THR A 100 -8.31 -3.35 5.64
CA THR A 100 -8.56 -1.98 5.18
C THR A 100 -9.85 -1.89 4.36
N MET A 101 -10.03 -2.83 3.43
CA MET A 101 -11.22 -2.88 2.58
C MET A 101 -12.49 -3.15 3.38
N ALA A 102 -12.41 -4.00 4.42
CA ALA A 102 -13.53 -4.25 5.33
C ALA A 102 -13.93 -2.98 6.09
N LYS A 103 -12.97 -2.22 6.62
CA LYS A 103 -13.21 -0.94 7.30
C LYS A 103 -13.85 0.09 6.38
N TRP A 104 -13.38 0.21 5.13
CA TRP A 104 -13.96 1.12 4.14
C TRP A 104 -15.40 0.76 3.78
N ARG A 105 -15.71 -0.53 3.67
CA ARG A 105 -17.08 -1.00 3.43
C ARG A 105 -17.98 -0.69 4.62
N SER A 106 -17.55 -1.04 5.83
CA SER A 106 -18.33 -0.80 7.05
C SER A 106 -18.70 0.67 7.24
N GLU A 107 -17.76 1.58 7.00
CA GLU A 107 -18.05 3.02 7.09
C GLU A 107 -19.05 3.47 6.01
N ARG A 108 -18.88 3.01 4.77
CA ARG A 108 -19.83 3.31 3.69
C ARG A 108 -21.24 2.81 4.02
N ASP A 109 -21.35 1.61 4.57
CA ASP A 109 -22.64 1.02 4.94
C ASP A 109 -23.30 1.83 6.06
N MET A 110 -22.54 2.32 7.04
CA MET A 110 -23.05 3.22 8.08
C MET A 110 -23.56 4.54 7.49
N LEU A 111 -22.80 5.17 6.59
CA LEU A 111 -23.19 6.44 5.95
C LEU A 111 -24.43 6.32 5.05
N ASN A 112 -24.69 5.13 4.49
CA ASN A 112 -25.86 4.87 3.65
C ASN A 112 -27.10 4.40 4.43
N ALA A 113 -26.96 4.15 5.74
CA ALA A 113 -28.05 3.74 6.62
C ALA A 113 -28.74 4.93 7.33
N GLU A 114 -28.16 6.13 7.22
CA GLU A 114 -28.71 7.42 7.66
C GLU A 114 -29.48 8.12 6.53
#